data_AF-A0A3R6TSP0-F1
#
_entry.id   AF-A0A3R6TSP0-F1
#
_cell.length_a   1.000
_cell.length_b   1.000
_cell.length_c   1.000
_cell.angle_alpha   90.00
_cell.angle_beta   90.00
_cell.angle_gamma   90.00
#
_symmetry.space_group_name_H-M   'P 1'
#
loop_
_entity.id
_entity.type
_entity.pdbx_description
1 polymer ?
#
loop_
_entity_poly.entity_id
_entity_poly.type
_entity_poly.pdbx_seq_one_letter_code
_entity_poly.pdbx_strand_id
1 'polypeptide(L)'
;MSILSNLSSKKRTFEVTEPDRKYLAQGIFFIALGTILISCITVTELDLMPRYLLLAAGIILGIFGCFRLLKFHKDAKAFRDYEPAWDKGRGMYDRFAKEYNQWNEDETPPVSCDGDITYFLKLQQERLKEKGLHMENRVIPGKGNTFGTACLTHKSAWYTSDTTYEEIRHKFSFSNTSGELYSRDTEQVMYETIVHSPNEQQLPFITATCPSCGAVNLVSNLTEGCPYCGTKFRITDLFPRVMNLSFVINPSSNRNMQVFHNTILLTMLTFFAGFFPFFLIEKQEILPLALFSAYLAALIGGGFLGLLLGDLLLLMGLGNRDGMKHISAFGFLRTKRKLKDTMLRYDPNFSYEKFESQMISLVRMAVFSNDPSTLSSYRGGTLDERFKDIIEMTYTSGMTLRNLSVENNQLHMTLRTWWINYSEKNGNISKTGDCIDVTLLRNISTPEPPGFSISSVICNSCGASFDAVRQRYCPFCHSEYHMEDKTFIIEDMKLIR
;
A
#
# COMPACT_ATOMS: atom_id res chain seq x y z
N MET A 1 21.26 16.60 -5.55
CA MET A 1 21.20 16.74 -4.08
C MET A 1 20.23 15.69 -3.56
N SER A 2 20.58 15.02 -2.46
CA SER A 2 20.20 13.64 -2.15
C SER A 2 18.68 13.40 -2.12
N ILE A 3 18.21 12.49 -2.97
CA ILE A 3 16.81 12.03 -3.01
C ILE A 3 16.42 11.29 -1.70
N LEU A 4 17.40 10.97 -0.84
CA LEU A 4 17.27 10.13 0.34
C LEU A 4 17.47 10.85 1.70
N SER A 5 17.79 12.16 1.75
CA SER A 5 18.04 12.84 3.05
C SER A 5 16.81 12.94 3.95
N ASN A 6 15.61 12.79 3.38
CA ASN A 6 14.34 12.96 4.11
C ASN A 6 13.64 11.63 4.42
N LEU A 7 14.32 10.49 4.20
CA LEU A 7 13.78 9.18 4.50
C LEU A 7 14.11 8.82 5.95
N SER A 8 13.08 8.67 6.79
CA SER A 8 13.21 8.08 8.12
C SER A 8 12.55 6.69 8.14
N SER A 9 13.04 5.78 8.97
CA SER A 9 12.41 4.46 9.14
C SER A 9 12.32 4.10 10.61
N LYS A 10 11.19 3.53 11.01
CA LYS A 10 10.92 3.05 12.37
C LYS A 10 10.66 1.55 12.31
N LYS A 11 11.62 0.76 12.76
CA LYS A 11 11.50 -0.71 12.79
C LYS A 11 10.41 -1.17 13.75
N ARG A 12 9.74 -2.27 13.39
CA ARG A 12 8.78 -2.98 14.24
C ARG A 12 9.51 -3.97 15.14
N THR A 13 9.14 -3.98 16.41
CA THR A 13 9.50 -5.06 17.33
C THR A 13 8.41 -6.11 17.28
N PHE A 14 8.79 -7.37 17.05
CA PHE A 14 7.88 -8.50 16.98
C PHE A 14 8.05 -9.36 18.24
N GLU A 15 6.95 -9.93 18.72
CA GLU A 15 6.97 -10.88 19.85
C GLU A 15 7.60 -12.21 19.45
N VAL A 16 7.38 -12.63 18.20
CA VAL A 16 7.95 -13.85 17.62
C VAL A 16 9.02 -13.47 16.61
N THR A 17 10.24 -13.95 16.85
CA THR A 17 11.41 -13.69 15.99
C THR A 17 11.39 -14.57 14.74
N GLU A 18 11.91 -14.05 13.62
CA GLU A 18 12.16 -14.85 12.41
C GLU A 18 13.07 -16.04 12.76
N PRO A 19 12.79 -17.26 12.26
CA PRO A 19 13.60 -18.43 12.55
C PRO A 19 15.06 -18.22 12.11
N ASP A 20 16.01 -18.48 13.02
CA ASP A 20 17.42 -18.28 12.73
C ASP A 20 17.90 -19.26 11.65
N ARG A 21 18.23 -18.71 10.48
CA ARG A 21 18.72 -19.45 9.32
C ARG A 21 20.02 -20.21 9.60
N LYS A 22 20.77 -19.82 10.65
CA LYS A 22 21.94 -20.57 11.11
C LYS A 22 21.57 -22.00 11.52
N TYR A 23 20.40 -22.22 12.13
CA TYR A 23 19.97 -23.56 12.51
C TYR A 23 19.64 -24.44 11.31
N LEU A 24 19.07 -23.85 10.25
CA LEU A 24 18.86 -24.56 8.98
C LEU A 24 20.19 -24.94 8.34
N ALA A 25 21.11 -23.98 8.20
CA ALA A 25 22.43 -24.21 7.59
C ALA A 25 23.25 -25.24 8.39
N GLN A 26 23.28 -25.12 9.72
CA GLN A 26 23.93 -26.10 10.60
C GLN A 26 23.29 -27.48 10.47
N GLY A 27 21.95 -27.55 10.45
CA GLY A 27 21.22 -28.81 10.29
C GLY A 27 21.58 -29.54 9.00
N ILE A 28 21.56 -28.82 7.87
CA ILE A 28 21.94 -29.36 6.56
C ILE A 28 23.42 -29.79 6.56
N PHE A 29 24.32 -28.96 7.08
CA PHE A 29 25.75 -29.25 7.14
C PHE A 29 26.06 -30.51 7.93
N PHE A 30 25.50 -30.66 9.15
CA PHE A 30 25.75 -31.82 9.99
C PHE A 30 25.16 -33.11 9.42
N ILE A 31 24.02 -33.04 8.71
CA ILE A 31 23.48 -34.19 7.99
C ILE A 31 24.38 -34.59 6.83
N ALA A 32 24.81 -33.64 5.99
CA ALA A 32 25.71 -33.93 4.87
C ALA A 32 27.03 -34.54 5.37
N LEU A 33 27.65 -33.94 6.38
CA LEU A 33 28.87 -34.46 7.00
C LEU A 33 28.64 -35.86 7.63
N GLY A 34 27.51 -36.06 8.31
CA GLY A 34 27.12 -37.34 8.88
C GLY A 34 26.97 -38.42 7.81
N THR A 35 26.32 -38.12 6.68
CA THR A 35 26.15 -39.08 5.56
C THR A 35 27.48 -39.48 4.92
N ILE A 36 28.42 -38.54 4.78
CA ILE A 36 29.77 -38.83 4.27
C ILE A 36 30.50 -39.76 5.25
N LEU A 37 30.48 -39.46 6.55
CA LEU A 37 31.13 -40.31 7.56
C LEU A 37 30.51 -41.71 7.66
N ILE A 38 29.18 -41.83 7.55
CA ILE A 38 28.49 -43.12 7.51
C ILE A 38 28.92 -43.91 6.26
N SER A 39 29.03 -43.25 5.11
CA SER A 39 29.44 -43.91 3.87
C SER A 39 30.85 -44.51 3.93
N CYS A 40 31.73 -44.02 4.81
CA CYS A 40 33.07 -44.59 5.01
C CYS A 40 33.06 -46.06 5.45
N ILE A 41 31.93 -46.61 5.91
CA ILE A 41 31.80 -48.05 6.19
C ILE A 41 32.02 -48.92 4.96
N THR A 42 31.74 -48.40 3.75
CA THR A 42 31.89 -49.14 2.49
C THR A 42 33.35 -49.19 2.01
N VAL A 43 34.27 -48.50 2.68
CA VAL A 43 35.69 -48.49 2.30
C VAL A 43 36.37 -49.73 2.87
N THR A 44 36.66 -50.71 2.01
CA THR A 44 37.23 -52.00 2.42
C THR A 44 38.71 -51.95 2.81
N GLU A 45 39.39 -50.81 2.61
CA GLU A 45 40.82 -50.64 2.93
C GLU A 45 41.09 -50.03 4.32
N LEU A 46 40.07 -49.51 5.02
CA LEU A 46 40.23 -48.99 6.39
C LEU A 46 40.21 -50.12 7.41
N ASP A 47 40.97 -50.05 8.49
CA ASP A 47 40.86 -51.03 9.58
C ASP A 47 39.47 -51.04 10.23
N LEU A 48 39.11 -52.18 10.85
CA LEU A 48 37.78 -52.41 11.41
C LEU A 48 37.39 -51.36 12.48
N MET A 49 38.33 -50.99 13.35
CA MET A 49 38.14 -50.02 14.44
C MET A 49 37.79 -48.60 13.95
N PRO A 50 38.58 -47.96 13.05
CA PRO A 50 38.24 -46.63 12.54
C PRO A 50 36.92 -46.60 11.75
N ARG A 51 36.51 -47.69 11.07
CA ARG A 51 35.21 -47.73 10.38
C ARG A 51 34.02 -47.58 11.34
N TYR A 52 34.01 -48.33 12.44
CA TYR A 52 32.93 -48.25 13.42
C TYR A 52 32.93 -46.93 14.19
N LEU A 53 34.09 -46.33 14.43
CA LEU A 53 34.20 -44.99 15.01
C LEU A 53 33.62 -43.91 14.09
N LEU A 54 33.93 -43.96 12.79
CA LEU A 54 33.39 -43.03 11.79
C LEU A 54 31.88 -43.19 11.63
N LEU A 55 31.36 -44.43 11.66
CA LEU A 55 29.92 -44.69 11.65
C LEU A 55 29.23 -44.10 12.88
N ALA A 56 29.77 -44.33 14.08
CA ALA A 56 29.21 -43.78 15.32
C ALA A 56 29.22 -42.24 15.30
N ALA A 57 30.33 -41.63 14.86
CA ALA A 57 30.43 -40.19 14.69
C ALA A 57 29.41 -39.66 13.67
N GLY A 58 29.26 -40.34 12.53
CA GLY A 58 28.30 -39.96 11.49
C GLY A 58 26.84 -40.02 11.95
N ILE A 59 26.47 -41.05 12.73
CA ILE A 59 25.12 -41.16 13.33
C ILE A 59 24.89 -40.02 14.33
N ILE A 60 25.86 -39.72 15.20
CA ILE A 60 25.74 -38.62 16.18
C ILE A 60 25.54 -37.28 15.47
N LEU A 61 26.33 -37.00 14.43
CA LEU A 61 26.18 -35.77 13.64
C LEU A 61 24.85 -35.71 12.89
N GLY A 62 24.37 -36.84 12.36
CA GLY A 62 23.05 -36.94 11.75
C GLY A 62 21.92 -36.61 12.73
N ILE A 63 21.96 -37.18 13.94
CA ILE A 63 20.99 -36.89 15.02
C ILE A 63 21.04 -35.42 15.42
N PHE A 64 22.24 -34.86 15.59
CA PHE A 64 22.42 -33.45 15.93
C PHE A 64 21.87 -32.53 14.84
N GLY A 65 22.13 -32.86 13.56
CA GLY A 65 21.58 -32.15 12.41
C GLY A 65 20.05 -32.19 12.36
N CYS A 66 19.45 -33.37 12.59
CA CYS A 66 18.00 -33.54 12.70
C CYS A 66 17.40 -32.68 13.83
N PHE A 67 18.03 -32.64 15.01
CA PHE A 67 17.56 -31.81 16.12
C PHE A 67 17.55 -30.31 15.77
N ARG A 68 18.60 -29.82 15.08
CA ARG A 68 18.67 -28.43 14.60
C ARG A 68 17.59 -28.13 13.56
N LEU A 69 17.34 -29.04 12.62
CA LEU A 69 16.26 -28.90 11.64
C LEU A 69 14.88 -28.90 12.29
N LEU A 70 14.64 -29.77 13.28
CA LEU A 70 13.38 -29.82 14.03
C LEU A 70 13.14 -28.51 14.78
N LYS A 71 14.18 -27.96 15.42
CA LYS A 71 14.11 -26.64 16.05
C LYS A 71 13.74 -25.56 15.03
N PHE A 72 14.43 -25.51 13.89
CA PHE A 72 14.10 -24.56 12.82
C PHE A 72 12.67 -24.71 12.31
N HIS A 73 12.17 -25.93 12.13
CA HIS A 73 10.79 -26.18 11.69
C HIS A 73 9.75 -25.76 12.72
N LYS A 74 10.03 -25.97 14.02
CA LYS A 74 9.17 -25.53 15.11
C LYS A 74 9.10 -24.00 15.16
N ASP A 75 10.25 -23.34 15.12
CA ASP A 75 10.35 -21.88 15.13
C ASP A 75 9.71 -21.29 13.87
N ALA A 76 9.90 -21.91 12.70
CA ALA A 76 9.27 -21.52 11.45
C ALA A 76 7.74 -21.71 11.47
N LYS A 77 7.23 -22.77 12.11
CA LYS A 77 5.79 -22.96 12.29
C LYS A 77 5.21 -21.88 13.20
N ALA A 78 5.83 -21.63 14.35
CA ALA A 78 5.41 -20.58 15.27
C ALA A 78 5.39 -19.19 14.60
N PHE A 79 6.41 -18.89 13.79
CA PHE A 79 6.48 -17.64 13.04
C PHE A 79 5.43 -17.54 11.92
N ARG A 80 5.10 -18.65 11.24
CA ARG A 80 4.02 -18.69 10.24
C ARG A 80 2.65 -18.40 10.86
N ASP A 81 2.38 -18.99 12.03
CA ASP A 81 1.08 -18.90 12.70
C ASP A 81 0.91 -17.55 13.45
N TYR A 82 2.01 -16.89 13.83
CA TYR A 82 2.01 -15.58 14.51
C TYR A 82 1.50 -14.44 13.62
N GLU A 83 0.41 -13.77 13.96
CA GLU A 83 -0.03 -12.54 13.27
C GLU A 83 0.36 -11.29 14.08
N PRO A 84 1.15 -10.35 13.51
CA PRO A 84 1.51 -9.11 14.20
C PRO A 84 0.31 -8.17 14.29
N ALA A 85 0.28 -7.34 15.34
CA ALA A 85 -0.77 -6.36 15.56
C ALA A 85 -0.30 -4.92 15.32
N TRP A 86 -1.25 -4.04 15.02
CA TRP A 86 -1.03 -2.59 14.96
C TRP A 86 -0.93 -1.99 16.36
N ASP A 87 0.04 -1.09 16.56
CA ASP A 87 0.30 -0.42 17.83
C ASP A 87 -0.02 1.08 17.74
N LYS A 88 -1.12 1.51 18.37
CA LYS A 88 -1.56 2.91 18.37
C LYS A 88 -0.50 3.87 18.95
N GLY A 89 0.43 3.38 19.78
CA GLY A 89 1.52 4.17 20.35
C GLY A 89 2.65 4.50 19.37
N ARG A 90 2.69 3.87 18.18
CA ARG A 90 3.79 4.06 17.23
C ARG A 90 3.68 5.28 16.33
N GLY A 91 2.49 5.86 16.18
CA GLY A 91 2.25 7.04 15.35
C GLY A 91 0.89 7.01 14.68
N MET A 92 0.65 7.99 13.80
CA MET A 92 -0.60 8.12 13.05
C MET A 92 -0.83 6.94 12.08
N TYR A 93 0.24 6.41 11.48
CA TYR A 93 0.18 5.26 10.57
C TYR A 93 -0.49 4.02 11.20
N ASP A 94 0.09 3.46 12.27
CA ASP A 94 -0.49 2.32 12.97
C ASP A 94 -1.89 2.61 13.55
N ARG A 95 -2.14 3.87 13.96
CA ARG A 95 -3.45 4.28 14.49
C ARG A 95 -4.51 4.21 13.39
N PHE A 96 -4.25 4.80 12.24
CA PHE A 96 -5.18 4.79 11.11
C PHE A 96 -5.35 3.38 10.56
N ALA A 97 -4.29 2.61 10.38
CA ALA A 97 -4.37 1.20 9.94
C ALA A 97 -5.30 0.36 10.84
N LYS A 98 -5.22 0.59 12.15
CA LYS A 98 -6.12 -0.06 13.12
C LYS A 98 -7.56 0.44 13.01
N GLU A 99 -7.76 1.74 12.88
CA GLU A 99 -9.10 2.34 12.69
C GLU A 99 -9.74 1.91 11.37
N TYR A 100 -8.96 1.75 10.30
CA TYR A 100 -9.40 1.25 9.01
C TYR A 100 -9.88 -0.20 9.10
N ASN A 101 -9.17 -1.07 9.83
CA ASN A 101 -9.66 -2.41 10.12
C ASN A 101 -10.95 -2.39 10.95
N GLN A 102 -11.06 -1.50 11.95
CA GLN A 102 -12.28 -1.35 12.75
C GLN A 102 -13.47 -0.96 11.88
N TRP A 103 -13.31 0.02 10.99
CA TRP A 103 -14.34 0.37 10.01
C TRP A 103 -14.87 -0.83 9.22
N ASN A 104 -13.98 -1.70 8.74
CA ASN A 104 -14.38 -2.88 7.98
C ASN A 104 -15.04 -3.98 8.86
N GLU A 105 -14.81 -3.97 10.17
CA GLU A 105 -15.37 -4.95 11.12
C GLU A 105 -16.72 -4.49 11.70
N ASP A 106 -16.85 -3.23 12.12
CA ASP A 106 -17.99 -2.72 12.87
C ASP A 106 -18.61 -1.41 12.34
N GLU A 107 -18.16 -0.94 11.17
CA GLU A 107 -18.58 0.33 10.54
C GLU A 107 -18.28 1.59 11.39
N THR A 108 -17.36 1.51 12.36
CA THR A 108 -16.93 2.68 13.15
C THR A 108 -16.04 3.60 12.30
N PRO A 109 -16.42 4.87 12.07
CA PRO A 109 -15.65 5.78 11.22
C PRO A 109 -14.23 6.03 11.76
N PRO A 110 -13.19 5.98 10.90
CA PRO A 110 -11.82 6.29 11.29
C PRO A 110 -11.69 7.76 11.71
N VAL A 111 -11.04 8.01 12.84
CA VAL A 111 -10.90 9.36 13.42
C VAL A 111 -9.60 10.01 12.98
N SER A 112 -8.67 9.28 12.35
CA SER A 112 -7.36 9.80 11.94
C SER A 112 -7.30 10.28 10.48
N CYS A 113 -8.30 9.99 9.66
CA CYS A 113 -8.38 10.49 8.28
C CYS A 113 -9.21 11.76 8.16
N ASP A 114 -9.21 12.33 6.97
CA ASP A 114 -10.10 13.42 6.59
C ASP A 114 -11.55 12.97 6.33
N GLY A 115 -12.44 13.96 6.28
CA GLY A 115 -13.86 13.77 5.96
C GLY A 115 -14.10 13.20 4.55
N ASP A 116 -13.17 13.42 3.63
CA ASP A 116 -13.19 12.91 2.25
C ASP A 116 -13.03 11.38 2.20
N ILE A 117 -12.01 10.82 2.87
CA ILE A 117 -11.87 9.36 3.01
C ILE A 117 -13.08 8.78 3.72
N THR A 118 -13.52 9.40 4.82
CA THR A 118 -14.67 8.92 5.59
C THR A 118 -15.93 8.86 4.71
N TYR A 119 -16.12 9.84 3.84
CA TYR A 119 -17.24 9.88 2.92
C TYR A 119 -17.15 8.83 1.82
N PHE A 120 -15.97 8.66 1.21
CA PHE A 120 -15.73 7.59 0.24
C PHE A 120 -16.05 6.22 0.83
N LEU A 121 -15.56 5.91 2.04
CA LEU A 121 -15.83 4.65 2.71
C LEU A 121 -17.32 4.42 2.93
N LYS A 122 -18.05 5.48 3.31
CA LYS A 122 -19.51 5.42 3.45
C LYS A 122 -20.21 5.11 2.11
N LEU A 123 -19.87 5.82 1.03
CA LEU A 123 -20.45 5.58 -0.29
C LEU A 123 -20.16 4.17 -0.81
N GLN A 124 -18.95 3.67 -0.55
CA GLN A 124 -18.59 2.29 -0.86
C GLN A 124 -19.47 1.29 -0.10
N GLN A 125 -19.65 1.50 1.21
CA GLN A 125 -20.47 0.62 2.04
C GLN A 125 -21.94 0.63 1.59
N GLU A 126 -22.48 1.79 1.22
CA GLU A 126 -23.82 1.92 0.63
C GLU A 126 -23.94 1.12 -0.67
N ARG A 127 -22.96 1.23 -1.56
CA ARG A 127 -22.93 0.46 -2.81
C ARG A 127 -22.85 -1.05 -2.60
N LEU A 128 -22.05 -1.50 -1.62
CA LEU A 128 -21.96 -2.92 -1.26
C LEU A 128 -23.31 -3.43 -0.74
N LYS A 129 -23.97 -2.65 0.13
CA LYS A 129 -25.32 -2.96 0.65
C LYS A 129 -26.36 -3.03 -0.48
N GLU A 130 -26.35 -2.09 -1.42
CA GLU A 130 -27.24 -2.08 -2.59
C GLU A 130 -27.06 -3.32 -3.48
N LYS A 131 -25.82 -3.78 -3.65
CA LYS A 131 -25.51 -5.00 -4.41
C LYS A 131 -25.65 -6.30 -3.60
N GLY A 132 -26.00 -6.23 -2.32
CA GLY A 132 -26.11 -7.40 -1.44
C GLY A 132 -24.78 -8.11 -1.20
N LEU A 133 -23.67 -7.36 -1.23
CA LEU A 133 -22.31 -7.85 -1.04
C LEU A 133 -21.80 -7.52 0.36
N HIS A 134 -21.02 -8.43 0.92
CA HIS A 134 -20.24 -8.20 2.12
C HIS A 134 -18.75 -8.26 1.77
N MET A 135 -18.01 -7.21 2.15
CA MET A 135 -16.57 -7.09 1.93
C MET A 135 -15.84 -7.30 3.25
N GLU A 136 -14.94 -8.29 3.30
CA GLU A 136 -13.98 -8.43 4.39
C GLU A 136 -12.66 -7.82 3.92
N ASN A 137 -12.21 -6.74 4.57
CA ASN A 137 -10.97 -6.07 4.24
C ASN A 137 -10.14 -5.86 5.52
N ARG A 138 -9.02 -6.57 5.59
CA ARG A 138 -8.14 -6.55 6.75
C ARG A 138 -6.69 -6.37 6.35
N VAL A 139 -6.10 -5.32 6.90
CA VAL A 139 -4.71 -4.94 6.72
C VAL A 139 -3.91 -5.38 7.95
N ILE A 140 -2.90 -6.22 7.74
CA ILE A 140 -2.08 -6.81 8.81
C ILE A 140 -0.62 -6.39 8.58
N PRO A 141 0.15 -6.02 9.61
CA PRO A 141 1.57 -5.71 9.43
C PRO A 141 2.34 -6.87 8.80
N GLY A 142 3.35 -6.55 7.97
CA GLY A 142 4.27 -7.54 7.43
C GLY A 142 5.07 -8.24 8.52
N LYS A 143 5.37 -9.53 8.32
CA LYS A 143 6.18 -10.34 9.25
C LYS A 143 7.66 -10.32 8.85
N GLY A 144 8.56 -10.40 9.83
CA GLY A 144 9.99 -10.68 9.60
C GLY A 144 10.85 -9.43 9.55
N ASN A 145 12.05 -9.54 8.96
CA ASN A 145 12.97 -8.41 8.85
C ASN A 145 12.54 -7.40 7.75
N THR A 146 11.43 -6.70 8.00
CA THR A 146 10.96 -5.60 7.16
C THR A 146 11.69 -4.30 7.50
N PHE A 147 11.65 -3.32 6.61
CA PHE A 147 12.18 -1.98 6.89
C PHE A 147 11.33 -1.19 7.91
N GLY A 148 10.23 -1.78 8.40
CA GLY A 148 9.26 -1.14 9.28
C GLY A 148 8.51 -0.02 8.58
N THR A 149 8.06 0.96 9.35
CA THR A 149 7.36 2.13 8.81
C THR A 149 8.39 3.11 8.29
N ALA A 150 8.47 3.27 6.97
CA ALA A 150 9.27 4.30 6.33
C ALA A 150 8.42 5.57 6.17
N CYS A 151 9.04 6.75 6.35
CA CYS A 151 8.40 8.04 6.15
C CYS A 151 9.27 8.92 5.26
N LEU A 152 8.67 9.45 4.20
CA LEU A 152 9.27 10.45 3.33
C LEU A 152 8.56 11.79 3.51
N THR A 153 9.26 12.77 4.06
CA THR A 153 8.71 14.10 4.33
C THR A 153 8.97 15.07 3.18
N HIS A 154 7.90 15.69 2.69
CA HIS A 154 7.91 16.76 1.71
C HIS A 154 7.37 18.06 2.32
N LYS A 155 8.17 19.13 2.29
CA LYS A 155 7.77 20.45 2.78
C LYS A 155 7.40 21.37 1.61
N SER A 156 6.25 22.01 1.70
CA SER A 156 5.84 23.16 0.89
C SER A 156 5.86 24.44 1.73
N ALA A 157 5.49 25.58 1.14
CA ALA A 157 5.44 26.85 1.86
C ALA A 157 4.45 26.83 3.04
N TRP A 158 3.39 26.01 2.93
CA TRP A 158 2.31 25.96 3.93
C TRP A 158 2.04 24.54 4.48
N TYR A 159 2.44 23.46 3.81
CA TYR A 159 2.11 22.11 4.26
C TYR A 159 3.38 21.27 4.43
N THR A 160 3.36 20.37 5.41
CA THR A 160 4.32 19.26 5.47
C THR A 160 3.56 17.97 5.17
N SER A 161 3.91 17.29 4.08
CA SER A 161 3.27 16.05 3.63
C SER A 161 4.22 14.88 3.88
N ASP A 162 3.82 13.98 4.76
CA ASP A 162 4.53 12.77 5.09
C ASP A 162 3.93 11.61 4.30
N THR A 163 4.70 11.04 3.37
CA THR A 163 4.34 9.78 2.70
C THR A 163 4.91 8.63 3.52
N THR A 164 4.06 8.00 4.33
CA THR A 164 4.42 6.86 5.17
C THR A 164 4.03 5.55 4.51
N TYR A 165 4.90 4.54 4.60
CA TYR A 165 4.61 3.23 4.03
C TYR A 165 5.27 2.09 4.81
N GLU A 166 4.60 0.94 4.85
CA GLU A 166 5.06 -0.30 5.46
C GLU A 166 4.60 -1.50 4.63
N GLU A 167 5.40 -2.57 4.63
CA GLU A 167 4.98 -3.86 4.10
C GLU A 167 3.84 -4.43 4.95
N ILE A 168 2.78 -4.89 4.30
CA ILE A 168 1.58 -5.45 4.90
C ILE A 168 1.18 -6.76 4.24
N ARG A 169 0.39 -7.56 4.95
CA ARG A 169 -0.43 -8.63 4.39
C ARG A 169 -1.87 -8.12 4.34
N HIS A 170 -2.41 -8.02 3.13
CA HIS A 170 -3.77 -7.55 2.88
C HIS A 170 -4.65 -8.76 2.56
N LYS A 171 -5.60 -9.04 3.46
CA LYS A 171 -6.66 -10.02 3.26
C LYS A 171 -7.91 -9.28 2.82
N PHE A 172 -8.44 -9.67 1.68
CA PHE A 172 -9.53 -8.98 1.02
C PHE A 172 -10.43 -10.00 0.34
N SER A 173 -11.69 -10.07 0.74
CA SER A 173 -12.68 -10.96 0.16
C SER A 173 -14.02 -10.26 -0.05
N PHE A 174 -14.78 -10.80 -0.99
CA PHE A 174 -16.15 -10.42 -1.26
C PHE A 174 -17.02 -11.67 -1.19
N SER A 175 -18.12 -11.56 -0.46
CA SER A 175 -19.08 -12.62 -0.28
C SER A 175 -20.50 -12.11 -0.48
N ASN A 176 -21.41 -13.02 -0.81
CA ASN A 176 -22.84 -12.78 -0.84
C ASN A 176 -23.57 -13.92 -0.11
N THR A 177 -24.90 -13.97 -0.22
CA THR A 177 -25.71 -15.04 0.37
C THR A 177 -25.41 -16.44 -0.18
N SER A 178 -24.79 -16.55 -1.36
CA SER A 178 -24.43 -17.81 -2.02
C SER A 178 -23.04 -18.32 -1.61
N GLY A 179 -22.23 -17.49 -0.94
CA GLY A 179 -20.88 -17.83 -0.49
C GLY A 179 -19.85 -16.79 -0.90
N GLU A 180 -18.58 -17.18 -0.84
CA GLU A 180 -17.45 -16.34 -1.23
C GLU A 180 -17.36 -16.23 -2.77
N LEU A 181 -17.40 -15.01 -3.29
CA LEU A 181 -17.31 -14.71 -4.73
C LEU A 181 -15.87 -14.45 -5.17
N TYR A 182 -15.08 -13.86 -4.30
CA TYR A 182 -13.69 -13.52 -4.55
C TYR A 182 -12.93 -13.46 -3.24
N SER A 183 -11.71 -14.00 -3.23
CA SER A 183 -10.84 -13.98 -2.06
C SER A 183 -9.41 -13.76 -2.48
N ARG A 184 -8.72 -12.91 -1.74
CA ARG A 184 -7.33 -12.60 -1.99
C ARG A 184 -6.60 -12.35 -0.69
N ASP A 185 -5.52 -13.10 -0.50
CA ASP A 185 -4.55 -12.88 0.56
C ASP A 185 -3.20 -12.59 -0.09
N THR A 186 -2.75 -11.35 -0.02
CA THR A 186 -1.52 -10.92 -0.70
C THR A 186 -0.69 -9.98 0.14
N GLU A 187 0.62 -10.14 0.05
CA GLU A 187 1.58 -9.17 0.55
C GLU A 187 1.64 -7.95 -0.37
N GLN A 188 1.57 -6.77 0.22
CA GLN A 188 1.48 -5.47 -0.44
C GLN A 188 2.25 -4.45 0.38
N VAL A 189 2.47 -3.26 -0.16
CA VAL A 189 2.90 -2.09 0.60
C VAL A 189 1.70 -1.16 0.69
N MET A 190 1.37 -0.79 1.92
CA MET A 190 0.38 0.24 2.18
C MET A 190 1.08 1.59 2.24
N TYR A 191 0.55 2.55 1.51
CA TYR A 191 1.00 3.94 1.52
C TYR A 191 -0.10 4.80 2.13
N GLU A 192 0.30 5.65 3.06
CA GLU A 192 -0.53 6.68 3.64
C GLU A 192 0.10 8.04 3.38
N THR A 193 -0.69 9.01 2.95
CA THR A 193 -0.25 10.41 2.84
C THR A 193 -0.84 11.20 4.00
N ILE A 194 0.01 11.56 4.95
CA ILE A 194 -0.36 12.35 6.12
C ILE A 194 0.01 13.81 5.84
N VAL A 195 -0.97 14.71 5.93
CA VAL A 195 -0.73 16.13 5.74
C VAL A 195 -0.76 16.85 7.08
N HIS A 196 0.30 17.60 7.36
CA HIS A 196 0.48 18.45 8.51
C HIS A 196 0.36 19.92 8.11
N SER A 197 -0.23 20.70 9.00
CA SER A 197 -0.16 22.16 8.92
C SER A 197 1.22 22.66 9.37
N PRO A 198 1.66 23.87 8.96
CA PRO A 198 3.02 24.33 9.18
C PRO A 198 3.26 24.74 10.65
N ASN A 199 2.19 25.05 11.39
CA ASN A 199 2.27 25.35 12.81
C ASN A 199 1.03 24.80 13.54
N GLU A 200 1.14 23.56 14.01
CA GLU A 200 0.06 22.89 14.75
C GLU A 200 -0.36 23.68 16.01
N GLN A 201 0.55 24.47 16.59
CA GLN A 201 0.27 25.34 17.74
C GLN A 201 -0.55 26.57 17.37
N GLN A 202 -0.55 26.99 16.09
CA GLN A 202 -1.35 28.11 15.59
C GLN A 202 -2.76 27.70 15.14
N LEU A 203 -3.02 26.41 14.89
CA LEU A 203 -4.34 25.88 14.49
C LEU A 203 -5.49 26.36 15.40
N PRO A 204 -5.35 26.37 16.75
CA PRO A 204 -6.41 26.85 17.65
C PRO A 204 -6.71 28.34 17.48
N PHE A 205 -5.73 29.12 17.02
CA PHE A 205 -5.80 30.58 16.89
C PHE A 205 -6.24 31.04 15.49
N ILE A 206 -6.53 30.10 14.58
CA ILE A 206 -7.13 30.43 13.28
C ILE A 206 -8.56 30.92 13.51
N THR A 207 -8.95 31.96 12.79
CA THR A 207 -10.29 32.52 12.84
C THR A 207 -11.22 31.83 11.84
N ALA A 208 -12.46 31.58 12.26
CA ALA A 208 -13.53 31.05 11.44
C ALA A 208 -14.84 31.80 11.77
N THR A 209 -15.65 32.03 10.76
CA THR A 209 -16.93 32.75 10.91
C THR A 209 -18.02 31.77 11.30
N CYS A 210 -18.80 32.11 12.33
CA CYS A 210 -19.94 31.31 12.72
C CYS A 210 -21.05 31.37 11.68
N PRO A 211 -21.57 30.25 11.13
CA PRO A 211 -22.60 30.28 10.10
C PRO A 211 -23.97 30.63 10.65
N SER A 212 -24.20 30.40 11.93
CA SER A 212 -25.49 30.68 12.57
C SER A 212 -25.65 32.15 12.97
N CYS A 213 -24.56 32.87 13.23
CA CYS A 213 -24.64 34.28 13.67
C CYS A 213 -23.65 35.25 13.00
N GLY A 214 -22.82 34.79 12.06
CA GLY A 214 -21.85 35.61 11.36
C GLY A 214 -20.64 36.08 12.19
N ALA A 215 -20.55 35.69 13.47
CA ALA A 215 -19.46 36.14 14.34
C ALA A 215 -18.14 35.42 14.04
N VAL A 216 -17.08 36.19 13.74
CA VAL A 216 -15.72 35.67 13.58
C VAL A 216 -15.17 35.27 14.95
N ASN A 217 -14.78 34.00 15.09
CA ASN A 217 -14.27 33.43 16.34
C ASN A 217 -13.05 32.55 16.08
N LEU A 218 -12.29 32.25 17.12
CA LEU A 218 -11.24 31.24 17.06
C LEU A 218 -11.84 29.85 16.86
N VAL A 219 -11.21 29.03 16.03
CA VAL A 219 -11.59 27.64 15.76
C VAL A 219 -11.68 26.83 17.06
N SER A 220 -10.78 27.07 18.02
CA SER A 220 -10.85 26.45 19.36
C SER A 220 -12.18 26.75 20.07
N ASN A 221 -12.60 28.01 20.08
CA ASN A 221 -13.82 28.45 20.76
C ASN A 221 -15.07 27.87 20.07
N LEU A 222 -15.01 27.68 18.76
CA LEU A 222 -16.11 27.08 18.00
C LEU A 222 -16.35 25.59 18.36
N THR A 223 -15.33 24.85 18.80
CA THR A 223 -15.53 23.46 19.28
C THR A 223 -16.33 23.40 20.58
N GLU A 224 -16.12 24.36 21.48
CA GLU A 224 -16.83 24.45 22.76
C GLU A 224 -18.21 25.09 22.62
N GLY A 225 -18.37 25.96 21.61
CA GLY A 225 -19.60 26.65 21.24
C GLY A 225 -19.33 28.12 20.92
N CYS A 226 -19.91 28.61 19.83
CA CYS A 226 -19.82 30.03 19.47
C CYS A 226 -20.26 30.91 20.66
N PRO A 227 -19.41 31.84 21.13
CA PRO A 227 -19.73 32.69 22.30
C PRO A 227 -21.02 33.51 22.15
N TYR A 228 -21.46 33.74 20.92
CA TYR A 228 -22.61 34.60 20.61
C TYR A 228 -23.92 33.84 20.45
N CYS A 229 -23.90 32.64 19.87
CA CYS A 229 -25.13 31.89 19.56
C CYS A 229 -25.14 30.46 20.09
N GLY A 230 -24.08 30.03 20.79
CA GLY A 230 -23.96 28.69 21.34
C GLY A 230 -23.77 27.56 20.32
N THR A 231 -23.67 27.89 19.03
CA THR A 231 -23.50 26.89 17.96
C THR A 231 -22.16 26.18 18.14
N LYS A 232 -22.20 24.86 18.38
CA LYS A 232 -21.01 24.01 18.53
C LYS A 232 -20.63 23.39 17.20
N PHE A 233 -19.35 23.46 16.88
CA PHE A 233 -18.80 22.88 15.66
C PHE A 233 -18.16 21.56 16.00
N ARG A 234 -18.60 20.51 15.32
CA ARG A 234 -17.91 19.24 15.35
C ARG A 234 -16.73 19.31 14.37
N ILE A 235 -15.65 19.93 14.80
CA ILE A 235 -14.43 20.11 14.00
C ILE A 235 -13.61 18.81 14.09
N THR A 236 -13.98 17.81 13.31
CA THR A 236 -13.25 16.53 13.26
C THR A 236 -12.04 16.57 12.34
N ASP A 237 -11.88 17.59 11.50
CA ASP A 237 -10.93 17.60 10.37
C ASP A 237 -9.77 18.60 10.57
N LEU A 238 -9.23 18.66 11.79
CA LEU A 238 -7.99 19.40 12.05
C LEU A 238 -6.79 18.53 11.65
N PHE A 239 -5.84 19.10 10.91
CA PHE A 239 -4.55 18.47 10.64
C PHE A 239 -3.81 18.17 11.96
N PRO A 240 -3.01 17.09 12.03
CA PRO A 240 -2.69 16.17 10.94
C PRO A 240 -3.82 15.18 10.59
N ARG A 241 -3.92 14.83 9.30
CA ARG A 241 -4.93 13.91 8.75
C ARG A 241 -4.31 13.01 7.71
N VAL A 242 -4.70 11.74 7.70
CA VAL A 242 -4.51 10.86 6.53
C VAL A 242 -5.45 11.35 5.43
N MET A 243 -4.89 11.75 4.30
CA MET A 243 -5.62 12.28 3.14
C MET A 243 -5.75 11.25 2.01
N ASN A 244 -4.90 10.22 2.03
CA ASN A 244 -4.94 9.16 1.03
C ASN A 244 -4.41 7.84 1.59
N LEU A 245 -5.03 6.76 1.13
CA LEU A 245 -4.66 5.38 1.35
C LEU A 245 -4.56 4.66 0.00
N SER A 246 -3.41 4.06 -0.28
CA SER A 246 -3.20 3.22 -1.45
C SER A 246 -2.46 1.93 -1.11
N PHE A 247 -2.77 0.89 -1.88
CA PHE A 247 -2.15 -0.42 -1.78
C PHE A 247 -1.45 -0.75 -3.09
N VAL A 248 -0.15 -1.03 -3.01
CA VAL A 248 0.65 -1.39 -4.18
C VAL A 248 1.22 -2.78 -3.95
N ILE A 249 1.08 -3.67 -4.93
CA ILE A 249 1.72 -4.97 -4.83
C ILE A 249 3.22 -4.76 -4.96
N ASN A 250 3.90 -5.07 -3.88
CA ASN A 250 5.32 -5.27 -3.87
C ASN A 250 5.51 -6.71 -3.39
N PRO A 251 6.10 -7.61 -4.20
CA PRO A 251 6.42 -8.93 -3.69
C PRO A 251 7.36 -8.73 -2.49
N SER A 252 6.94 -9.21 -1.32
CA SER A 252 7.69 -8.96 -0.08
C SER A 252 9.11 -9.49 -0.19
N SER A 253 10.00 -8.93 0.62
CA SER A 253 11.35 -9.47 0.83
C SER A 253 11.31 -10.98 1.13
N ASN A 254 10.32 -11.45 1.91
CA ASN A 254 10.18 -12.86 2.28
C ASN A 254 9.77 -13.74 1.09
N ARG A 255 8.80 -13.32 0.28
CA ARG A 255 8.38 -14.06 -0.91
C ARG A 255 9.49 -14.12 -1.95
N ASN A 256 10.20 -13.01 -2.16
CA ASN A 256 11.37 -12.95 -3.03
C ASN A 256 12.48 -13.88 -2.53
N MET A 257 12.74 -13.86 -1.22
CA MET A 257 13.69 -14.78 -0.57
C MET A 257 13.26 -16.23 -0.73
N GLN A 258 11.96 -16.54 -0.65
CA GLN A 258 11.45 -17.90 -0.80
C GLN A 258 11.58 -18.39 -2.25
N VAL A 259 11.27 -17.55 -3.24
CA VAL A 259 11.50 -17.86 -4.66
C VAL A 259 12.98 -18.12 -4.90
N PHE A 260 13.85 -17.26 -4.36
CA PHE A 260 15.30 -17.41 -4.47
C PHE A 260 15.81 -18.71 -3.83
N HIS A 261 15.40 -18.99 -2.59
CA HIS A 261 15.77 -20.20 -1.86
C HIS A 261 15.26 -21.47 -2.57
N ASN A 262 14.01 -21.48 -3.01
CA ASN A 262 13.45 -22.62 -3.73
C ASN A 262 14.16 -22.85 -5.06
N THR A 263 14.57 -21.78 -5.74
CA THR A 263 15.34 -21.88 -6.99
C THR A 263 16.71 -22.50 -6.74
N ILE A 264 17.45 -22.03 -5.73
CA ILE A 264 18.75 -22.60 -5.35
C ILE A 264 18.62 -24.07 -4.93
N LEU A 265 17.62 -24.39 -4.11
CA LEU A 265 17.43 -25.75 -3.64
C LEU A 265 17.10 -26.70 -4.79
N LEU A 266 16.24 -26.27 -5.72
CA LEU A 266 15.87 -27.05 -6.90
C LEU A 266 17.08 -27.27 -7.83
N THR A 267 17.89 -26.24 -8.08
CA THR A 267 19.09 -26.36 -8.92
C THR A 267 20.17 -27.23 -8.27
N MET A 268 20.39 -27.09 -6.96
CA MET A 268 21.31 -27.96 -6.21
C MET A 268 20.86 -29.42 -6.22
N LEU A 269 19.56 -29.68 -6.02
CA LEU A 269 19.00 -31.03 -6.07
C LEU A 269 19.17 -31.65 -7.47
N THR A 270 18.89 -30.87 -8.52
CA THR A 270 19.01 -31.33 -9.91
C THR A 270 20.46 -31.67 -10.25
N PHE A 271 21.42 -30.84 -9.83
CA PHE A 271 22.84 -31.13 -9.99
C PHE A 271 23.27 -32.37 -9.22
N PHE A 272 22.86 -32.49 -7.95
CA PHE A 272 23.19 -33.67 -7.15
C PHE A 272 22.65 -34.96 -7.79
N ALA A 273 21.39 -34.96 -8.21
CA ALA A 273 20.75 -36.10 -8.84
C ALA A 273 21.39 -36.49 -10.19
N GLY A 274 21.94 -35.52 -10.93
CA GLY A 274 22.66 -35.78 -12.19
C GLY A 274 24.11 -36.23 -12.00
N PHE A 275 24.87 -35.59 -11.10
CA PHE A 275 26.29 -35.86 -10.92
C PHE A 275 26.58 -37.08 -10.04
N PHE A 276 25.72 -37.37 -9.06
CA PHE A 276 25.90 -38.54 -8.21
C PHE A 276 25.97 -39.88 -8.98
N PRO A 277 25.03 -40.20 -9.91
CA PRO A 277 25.15 -41.42 -10.72
C PRO A 277 26.34 -41.36 -11.69
N PHE A 278 26.70 -40.18 -12.20
CA PHE A 278 27.88 -40.00 -13.05
C PHE A 278 29.18 -40.38 -12.33
N PHE A 279 29.38 -39.92 -11.09
CA PHE A 279 30.57 -40.27 -10.30
C PHE A 279 30.62 -41.74 -9.90
N LEU A 280 29.46 -42.37 -9.64
CA LEU A 280 29.39 -43.79 -9.31
C LEU A 280 29.62 -44.71 -10.51
N ILE A 281 28.97 -44.43 -11.64
CA ILE A 281 28.93 -45.33 -12.79
C ILE A 281 30.13 -45.11 -13.71
N GLU A 282 30.42 -43.84 -14.04
CA GLU A 282 31.39 -43.50 -15.09
C GLU A 282 32.80 -43.32 -14.51
N LYS A 283 32.92 -42.66 -13.36
CA LYS A 283 34.21 -42.46 -12.67
C LYS A 283 34.60 -43.62 -11.74
N GLN A 284 33.67 -44.54 -11.45
CA GLN A 284 33.87 -45.66 -10.52
C GLN A 284 34.45 -45.23 -9.17
N GLU A 285 34.06 -44.06 -8.67
CA GLU A 285 34.54 -43.56 -7.38
C GLU A 285 33.97 -44.38 -6.22
N ILE A 286 34.76 -44.56 -5.16
CA ILE A 286 34.29 -45.17 -3.91
C ILE A 286 33.17 -44.27 -3.33
N LEU A 287 32.12 -44.87 -2.79
CA LEU A 287 30.90 -44.19 -2.34
C LEU A 287 31.12 -42.87 -1.55
N PRO A 288 32.06 -42.76 -0.59
CA PRO A 288 32.29 -41.51 0.13
C PRO A 288 32.88 -40.41 -0.75
N LEU A 289 33.76 -40.79 -1.69
CA LEU A 289 34.37 -39.86 -2.62
C LEU A 289 33.34 -39.38 -3.65
N ALA A 290 32.51 -40.30 -4.15
CA ALA A 290 31.40 -39.98 -5.06
C ALA A 290 30.36 -39.05 -4.42
N LEU A 291 30.03 -39.28 -3.14
CA LEU A 291 29.15 -38.38 -2.38
C LEU A 291 29.79 -37.01 -2.21
N PHE A 292 31.06 -36.95 -1.81
CA PHE A 292 31.78 -35.70 -1.62
C PHE A 292 31.88 -34.90 -2.93
N SER A 293 32.26 -35.54 -4.04
CA SER A 293 32.37 -34.92 -5.36
C SER A 293 31.01 -34.43 -5.88
N ALA A 294 29.95 -35.23 -5.71
CA ALA A 294 28.59 -34.83 -6.05
C ALA A 294 28.08 -33.64 -5.20
N TYR A 295 28.37 -33.61 -3.89
CA TYR A 295 28.03 -32.47 -3.04
C TYR A 295 28.76 -31.21 -3.47
N LEU A 296 30.03 -31.31 -3.83
CA LEU A 296 30.85 -30.18 -4.25
C LEU A 296 30.38 -29.63 -5.61
N ALA A 297 30.05 -30.53 -6.55
CA ALA A 297 29.45 -30.17 -7.83
C ALA A 297 28.08 -29.51 -7.66
N ALA A 298 27.23 -30.02 -6.76
CA ALA A 298 25.94 -29.42 -6.45
C ALA A 298 26.06 -28.05 -5.77
N LEU A 299 27.00 -27.89 -4.85
CA LEU A 299 27.24 -26.62 -4.15
C LEU A 299 27.74 -25.54 -5.12
N ILE A 300 28.77 -25.84 -5.92
CA ILE A 300 29.37 -24.86 -6.83
C ILE A 300 28.48 -24.66 -8.05
N GLY A 301 28.20 -25.72 -8.80
CA GLY A 301 27.45 -25.65 -10.06
C GLY A 301 25.97 -25.33 -9.82
N GLY A 302 25.31 -26.13 -8.98
CA GLY A 302 23.90 -25.95 -8.65
C GLY A 302 23.62 -24.67 -7.86
N GLY A 303 24.49 -24.33 -6.91
CA GLY A 303 24.40 -23.08 -6.14
C GLY A 303 24.56 -21.84 -7.03
N PHE A 304 25.62 -21.77 -7.84
CA PHE A 304 25.86 -20.62 -8.73
C PHE A 304 24.76 -20.44 -9.78
N LEU A 305 24.30 -21.52 -10.41
CA LEU A 305 23.18 -21.47 -11.36
C LEU A 305 21.88 -21.02 -10.67
N GLY A 306 21.65 -21.49 -9.44
CA GLY A 306 20.52 -21.10 -8.61
C GLY A 306 20.49 -19.60 -8.30
N LEU A 307 21.64 -19.00 -8.01
CA LEU A 307 21.77 -17.55 -7.80
C LEU A 307 21.38 -16.78 -9.07
N LEU A 308 21.95 -17.15 -10.23
CA LEU A 308 21.68 -16.47 -11.51
C LEU A 308 20.22 -16.58 -11.93
N LEU A 309 19.63 -17.77 -11.83
CA LEU A 309 18.21 -17.98 -12.17
C LEU A 309 17.29 -17.27 -11.18
N GLY A 310 17.63 -17.28 -9.88
CA GLY A 310 16.90 -16.56 -8.86
C GLY A 310 16.86 -15.06 -9.15
N ASP A 311 18.01 -14.45 -9.43
CA ASP A 311 18.11 -13.03 -9.77
C ASP A 311 17.33 -12.69 -11.04
N LEU A 312 17.42 -13.53 -12.08
CA LEU A 312 16.66 -13.35 -13.32
C LEU A 312 15.14 -13.39 -13.08
N LEU A 313 14.65 -14.36 -12.30
CA LEU A 313 13.24 -14.48 -11.95
C LEU A 313 12.74 -13.28 -11.14
N LEU A 314 13.55 -12.79 -10.20
CA LEU A 314 13.24 -11.58 -9.42
C LEU A 314 13.21 -10.33 -10.32
N LEU A 315 14.15 -10.19 -11.24
CA LEU A 315 14.18 -9.10 -12.23
C LEU A 315 12.95 -9.13 -13.15
N MET A 316 12.53 -10.31 -13.61
CA MET A 316 11.28 -10.47 -14.37
C MET A 316 10.06 -10.11 -13.52
N GLY A 317 10.06 -10.48 -12.23
CA GLY A 317 9.00 -10.13 -11.27
C GLY A 317 8.83 -8.63 -11.04
N LEU A 318 9.94 -7.87 -10.98
CA LEU A 318 9.93 -6.41 -10.83
C LEU A 318 9.27 -5.69 -12.03
N GLY A 319 9.31 -6.30 -13.22
CA GLY A 319 8.64 -5.79 -14.42
C GLY A 319 7.12 -5.90 -14.36
N ASN A 320 6.58 -6.73 -13.47
CA ASN A 320 5.14 -6.96 -13.34
C ASN A 320 4.51 -5.95 -12.37
N ARG A 321 4.51 -4.67 -12.76
CA ARG A 321 3.90 -3.56 -11.99
C ARG A 321 2.37 -3.56 -12.08
N ASP A 322 1.72 -4.63 -11.66
CA ASP A 322 0.25 -4.75 -11.61
C ASP A 322 -0.48 -4.37 -12.92
N GLY A 323 0.15 -4.63 -14.06
CA GLY A 323 -0.43 -4.29 -15.35
C GLY A 323 -0.37 -2.80 -15.73
N MET A 324 0.40 -1.95 -15.04
CA MET A 324 0.73 -0.55 -15.40
C MET A 324 1.52 -0.44 -16.73
N LYS A 325 1.18 -1.22 -17.75
CA LYS A 325 1.83 -1.25 -19.07
C LYS A 325 1.68 0.07 -19.82
N HIS A 326 0.68 0.88 -19.47
CA HIS A 326 0.31 2.11 -20.19
C HIS A 326 0.85 3.41 -19.58
N ILE A 327 1.47 3.38 -18.40
CA ILE A 327 2.09 4.56 -17.78
C ILE A 327 3.60 4.39 -17.72
N SER A 328 4.33 5.11 -18.57
CA SER A 328 5.79 5.11 -18.53
C SER A 328 6.27 5.82 -17.25
N ALA A 329 7.23 5.22 -16.55
CA ALA A 329 7.82 5.81 -15.34
C ALA A 329 8.39 7.22 -15.62
N PHE A 330 8.98 7.43 -16.80
CA PHE A 330 9.46 8.74 -17.25
C PHE A 330 8.33 9.77 -17.43
N GLY A 331 7.17 9.34 -17.94
CA GLY A 331 5.99 10.19 -18.09
C GLY A 331 5.47 10.71 -16.74
N PHE A 332 5.46 9.84 -15.73
CA PHE A 332 5.07 10.20 -14.35
C PHE A 332 6.03 11.25 -13.75
N LEU A 333 7.35 11.00 -13.77
CA LEU A 333 8.34 11.94 -13.23
C LEU A 333 8.28 13.32 -13.91
N ARG A 334 8.09 13.35 -15.24
CA ARG A 334 7.93 14.60 -15.99
C ARG A 334 6.64 15.33 -15.61
N THR A 335 5.56 14.58 -15.37
CA THR A 335 4.26 15.12 -14.96
C THR A 335 4.36 15.82 -13.62
N LYS A 336 4.89 15.16 -12.58
CA LYS A 336 5.04 15.73 -11.24
C LYS A 336 5.81 17.06 -11.28
N ARG A 337 6.92 17.11 -12.02
CA ARG A 337 7.71 18.34 -12.20
C ARG A 337 6.92 19.44 -12.90
N LYS A 338 6.33 19.15 -14.06
CA LYS A 338 5.58 20.14 -14.85
C LYS A 338 4.38 20.71 -14.10
N LEU A 339 3.67 19.87 -13.34
CA LEU A 339 2.56 20.30 -12.50
C LEU A 339 3.01 21.24 -11.39
N LYS A 340 4.06 20.86 -10.64
CA LYS A 340 4.63 21.70 -9.60
C LYS A 340 5.08 23.06 -10.16
N ASP A 341 5.84 23.06 -11.25
CA ASP A 341 6.38 24.29 -11.86
C ASP A 341 5.28 25.21 -12.41
N THR A 342 4.15 24.65 -12.85
CA THR A 342 3.03 25.45 -13.36
C THR A 342 2.17 25.97 -12.23
N MET A 343 1.81 25.11 -11.27
CA MET A 343 0.92 25.48 -10.17
C MET A 343 1.53 26.51 -9.24
N LEU A 344 2.84 26.41 -8.95
CA LEU A 344 3.52 27.39 -8.10
C LEU A 344 3.53 28.82 -8.69
N ARG A 345 3.25 29.00 -9.98
CA ARG A 345 3.08 30.33 -10.59
C ARG A 345 1.77 31.00 -10.22
N TYR A 346 0.75 30.19 -9.93
CA TYR A 346 -0.61 30.66 -9.63
C TYR A 346 -0.94 30.56 -8.14
N ASP A 347 -0.36 29.56 -7.46
CA ASP A 347 -0.58 29.28 -6.05
C ASP A 347 0.77 29.00 -5.35
N PRO A 348 1.36 30.01 -4.67
CA PRO A 348 2.61 29.85 -3.94
C PRO A 348 2.57 28.79 -2.84
N ASN A 349 1.37 28.44 -2.33
CA ASN A 349 1.17 27.47 -1.25
C ASN A 349 0.94 26.04 -1.77
N PHE A 350 0.98 25.84 -3.09
CA PHE A 350 0.69 24.56 -3.73
C PHE A 350 1.56 23.41 -3.18
N SER A 351 0.90 22.29 -2.85
CA SER A 351 1.53 21.00 -2.54
C SER A 351 1.03 19.94 -3.52
N TYR A 352 1.97 19.26 -4.20
CA TYR A 352 1.63 18.22 -5.17
C TYR A 352 0.97 17.03 -4.47
N GLU A 353 1.49 16.62 -3.31
CA GLU A 353 1.00 15.49 -2.54
C GLU A 353 -0.43 15.74 -2.03
N LYS A 354 -0.74 16.99 -1.64
CA LYS A 354 -2.11 17.40 -1.29
C LYS A 354 -3.02 17.34 -2.53
N PHE A 355 -2.57 17.92 -3.65
CA PHE A 355 -3.32 17.93 -4.91
C PHE A 355 -3.64 16.51 -5.41
N GLU A 356 -2.66 15.62 -5.39
CA GLU A 356 -2.82 14.22 -5.80
C GLU A 356 -3.86 13.51 -4.90
N SER A 357 -3.76 13.70 -3.58
CA SER A 357 -4.72 13.13 -2.62
C SER A 357 -6.14 13.66 -2.85
N GLN A 358 -6.28 14.97 -3.08
CA GLN A 358 -7.57 15.59 -3.37
C GLN A 358 -8.16 15.07 -4.68
N MET A 359 -7.38 14.96 -5.75
CA MET A 359 -7.84 14.41 -7.03
C MET A 359 -8.37 12.98 -6.85
N ILE A 360 -7.66 12.14 -6.08
CA ILE A 360 -8.09 10.77 -5.78
C ILE A 360 -9.44 10.76 -5.07
N SER A 361 -9.62 11.63 -4.07
CA SER A 361 -10.88 11.79 -3.34
C SER A 361 -12.01 12.18 -4.29
N LEU A 362 -11.81 13.20 -5.14
CA LEU A 362 -12.81 13.66 -6.10
C LEU A 362 -13.25 12.55 -7.06
N VAL A 363 -12.29 11.78 -7.60
CA VAL A 363 -12.58 10.66 -8.50
C VAL A 363 -13.37 9.57 -7.77
N ARG A 364 -12.95 9.19 -6.56
CA ARG A 364 -13.67 8.21 -5.73
C ARG A 364 -15.10 8.64 -5.44
N MET A 365 -15.31 9.90 -5.04
CA MET A 365 -16.64 10.43 -4.77
C MET A 365 -17.52 10.43 -6.04
N ALA A 366 -16.98 10.83 -7.19
CA ALA A 366 -17.71 10.83 -8.45
C ALA A 366 -18.10 9.41 -8.88
N VAL A 367 -17.21 8.43 -8.76
CA VAL A 367 -17.49 7.03 -9.12
C VAL A 367 -18.48 6.39 -8.16
N PHE A 368 -18.36 6.64 -6.85
CA PHE A 368 -19.18 5.99 -5.81
C PHE A 368 -20.50 6.68 -5.50
N SER A 369 -20.72 7.92 -5.97
CA SER A 369 -22.02 8.57 -5.86
C SER A 369 -23.05 7.91 -6.78
N ASN A 370 -24.28 7.77 -6.29
CA ASN A 370 -25.42 7.30 -7.09
C ASN A 370 -25.88 8.34 -8.11
N ASP A 371 -25.74 9.63 -7.76
CA ASP A 371 -25.99 10.76 -8.66
C ASP A 371 -24.83 11.76 -8.60
N PRO A 372 -23.81 11.62 -9.48
CA PRO A 372 -22.67 12.52 -9.53
C PRO A 372 -23.05 13.99 -9.80
N SER A 373 -24.22 14.25 -10.41
CA SER A 373 -24.66 15.62 -10.75
C SER A 373 -25.01 16.47 -9.53
N THR A 374 -25.26 15.82 -8.38
CA THR A 374 -25.52 16.48 -7.10
C THR A 374 -24.27 17.01 -6.41
N LEU A 375 -23.10 16.47 -6.77
CA LEU A 375 -21.80 16.87 -6.23
C LEU A 375 -21.40 18.22 -6.84
N SER A 376 -21.02 19.19 -6.01
CA SER A 376 -20.47 20.45 -6.56
C SER A 376 -19.11 20.25 -7.23
N SER A 377 -18.42 19.17 -6.86
CA SER A 377 -17.11 18.80 -7.35
C SER A 377 -17.13 18.11 -8.71
N TYR A 378 -18.29 17.89 -9.32
CA TYR A 378 -18.43 17.21 -10.60
C TYR A 378 -19.41 17.93 -11.54
N ARG A 379 -18.97 18.18 -12.79
CA ARG A 379 -19.75 18.84 -13.85
C ARG A 379 -19.81 18.05 -15.16
N GLY A 380 -19.24 16.86 -15.23
CA GLY A 380 -19.07 16.08 -16.46
C GLY A 380 -20.29 15.36 -17.02
N GLY A 381 -21.50 15.71 -16.60
CA GLY A 381 -22.73 15.09 -17.11
C GLY A 381 -22.91 13.64 -16.64
N THR A 382 -23.35 12.75 -17.53
CA THR A 382 -23.56 11.33 -17.18
C THR A 382 -22.26 10.54 -17.29
N LEU A 383 -21.86 9.89 -16.19
CA LEU A 383 -20.75 8.94 -16.19
C LEU A 383 -21.07 7.69 -17.01
N ASP A 384 -20.02 7.08 -17.56
CA ASP A 384 -20.06 5.77 -18.21
C ASP A 384 -20.67 4.72 -17.26
N GLU A 385 -21.61 3.91 -17.75
CA GLU A 385 -22.29 2.89 -16.94
C GLU A 385 -21.33 1.90 -16.30
N ARG A 386 -20.15 1.67 -16.90
CA ARG A 386 -19.11 0.80 -16.36
C ARG A 386 -18.60 1.24 -14.99
N PHE A 387 -18.73 2.52 -14.62
CA PHE A 387 -18.39 3.00 -13.29
C PHE A 387 -19.34 2.46 -12.20
N LYS A 388 -20.60 2.18 -12.53
CA LYS A 388 -21.61 1.65 -11.58
C LYS A 388 -21.29 0.23 -11.13
N ASP A 389 -20.58 -0.52 -11.97
CA ASP A 389 -20.17 -1.89 -11.66
C ASP A 389 -19.01 -1.93 -10.64
N ILE A 390 -18.29 -0.82 -10.43
CA ILE A 390 -17.13 -0.74 -9.53
C ILE A 390 -17.57 -0.73 -8.06
N ILE A 391 -17.03 -1.68 -7.29
CA ILE A 391 -17.30 -1.88 -5.86
C ILE A 391 -16.11 -1.56 -4.96
N GLU A 392 -14.88 -1.56 -5.51
CA GLU A 392 -13.65 -1.13 -4.82
C GLU A 392 -12.69 -0.53 -5.85
N MET A 393 -11.98 0.54 -5.49
CA MET A 393 -11.00 1.18 -6.36
C MET A 393 -9.76 1.68 -5.60
N THR A 394 -8.60 1.23 -6.07
CA THR A 394 -7.30 1.59 -5.49
C THR A 394 -6.45 2.34 -6.50
N TYR A 395 -6.04 3.56 -6.15
CA TYR A 395 -5.06 4.33 -6.92
C TYR A 395 -3.64 3.79 -6.67
N THR A 396 -2.86 3.58 -7.73
CA THR A 396 -1.49 3.02 -7.60
C THR A 396 -0.37 4.02 -7.89
N SER A 397 -0.59 5.31 -7.61
CA SER A 397 0.42 6.37 -7.83
C SER A 397 0.91 6.51 -9.28
N GLY A 398 0.03 6.18 -10.24
CA GLY A 398 0.29 6.34 -11.67
C GLY A 398 -0.52 7.49 -12.25
N MET A 399 0.11 8.65 -12.46
CA MET A 399 -0.52 9.82 -13.10
C MET A 399 0.35 10.42 -14.21
N THR A 400 -0.27 10.76 -15.34
CA THR A 400 0.39 11.46 -16.45
C THR A 400 -0.44 12.62 -16.96
N LEU A 401 0.21 13.77 -17.16
CA LEU A 401 -0.41 14.96 -17.72
C LEU A 401 -0.58 14.79 -19.23
N ARG A 402 -1.82 14.86 -19.71
CA ARG A 402 -2.18 14.75 -21.13
C ARG A 402 -2.32 16.12 -21.76
N ASN A 403 -3.09 17.01 -21.13
CA ASN A 403 -3.33 18.36 -21.61
C ASN A 403 -3.31 19.35 -20.43
N LEU A 404 -2.90 20.58 -20.72
CA LEU A 404 -2.89 21.69 -19.78
C LEU A 404 -3.12 22.98 -20.56
N SER A 405 -4.24 23.65 -20.33
CA SER A 405 -4.56 24.95 -20.91
C SER A 405 -5.04 25.92 -19.84
N VAL A 406 -4.83 27.20 -20.11
CA VAL A 406 -5.33 28.30 -19.27
C VAL A 406 -6.08 29.23 -20.19
N GLU A 407 -7.38 29.37 -19.98
CA GLU A 407 -8.26 30.21 -20.78
C GLU A 407 -9.13 31.03 -19.83
N ASN A 408 -9.20 32.35 -20.00
CA ASN A 408 -10.06 33.23 -19.18
C ASN A 408 -9.92 33.03 -17.65
N ASN A 409 -8.70 32.91 -17.14
CA ASN A 409 -8.39 32.59 -15.74
C ASN A 409 -8.96 31.25 -15.23
N GLN A 410 -9.31 30.35 -16.14
CA GLN A 410 -9.67 28.97 -15.85
C GLN A 410 -8.54 28.04 -16.30
N LEU A 411 -8.03 27.26 -15.37
CA LEU A 411 -7.03 26.25 -15.61
C LEU A 411 -7.74 24.92 -15.89
N HIS A 412 -7.61 24.43 -17.12
CA HIS A 412 -8.07 23.11 -17.53
C HIS A 412 -6.89 22.15 -17.59
N MET A 413 -7.05 20.99 -16.98
CA MET A 413 -6.00 19.99 -16.92
C MET A 413 -6.56 18.59 -17.11
N THR A 414 -6.10 17.88 -18.13
CA THR A 414 -6.45 16.47 -18.33
C THR A 414 -5.32 15.59 -17.82
N LEU A 415 -5.64 14.76 -16.84
CA LEU A 415 -4.75 13.79 -16.20
C LEU A 415 -5.19 12.38 -16.55
N ARG A 416 -4.25 11.55 -17.00
CA ARG A 416 -4.46 10.11 -17.10
C ARG A 416 -3.98 9.44 -15.84
N THR A 417 -4.89 8.78 -15.14
CA THR A 417 -4.66 8.15 -13.85
C THR A 417 -4.85 6.64 -13.95
N TRP A 418 -4.09 5.86 -13.18
CA TRP A 418 -4.18 4.40 -13.16
C TRP A 418 -4.81 3.88 -11.86
N TRP A 419 -5.75 2.97 -12.03
CA TRP A 419 -6.54 2.40 -10.96
C TRP A 419 -6.62 0.89 -11.07
N ILE A 420 -6.59 0.23 -9.92
CA ILE A 420 -6.99 -1.17 -9.81
C ILE A 420 -8.43 -1.17 -9.31
N ASN A 421 -9.33 -1.65 -10.15
CA ASN A 421 -10.76 -1.68 -9.87
C ASN A 421 -11.21 -3.13 -9.66
N TYR A 422 -12.11 -3.31 -8.71
CA TYR A 422 -12.91 -4.52 -8.59
C TYR A 422 -14.32 -4.18 -9.00
N SER A 423 -14.83 -4.89 -9.99
CA SER A 423 -16.18 -4.70 -10.51
C SER A 423 -16.99 -5.96 -10.32
N GLU A 424 -18.23 -5.82 -9.88
CA GLU A 424 -19.22 -6.90 -9.83
C GLU A 424 -20.18 -6.76 -11.01
N LYS A 425 -20.28 -7.85 -11.79
CA LYS A 425 -21.22 -7.96 -12.88
C LYS A 425 -21.79 -9.37 -12.93
N ASN A 426 -23.13 -9.47 -12.86
CA ASN A 426 -23.87 -10.73 -12.94
C ASN A 426 -23.40 -11.79 -11.93
N GLY A 427 -23.08 -11.38 -10.70
CA GLY A 427 -22.63 -12.27 -9.63
C GLY A 427 -21.17 -12.72 -9.73
N ASN A 428 -20.40 -12.19 -10.68
CA ASN A 428 -18.96 -12.43 -10.78
C ASN A 428 -18.17 -11.16 -10.49
N ILE A 429 -17.04 -11.32 -9.80
CA ILE A 429 -16.14 -10.22 -9.45
C ILE A 429 -14.88 -10.31 -10.29
N SER A 430 -14.63 -9.24 -11.05
CA SER A 430 -13.43 -9.12 -11.88
C SER A 430 -12.51 -8.03 -11.35
N LYS A 431 -11.20 -8.34 -11.28
CA LYS A 431 -10.14 -7.36 -11.03
C LYS A 431 -9.62 -6.83 -12.37
N THR A 432 -9.68 -5.52 -12.59
CA THR A 432 -9.15 -4.86 -13.79
C THR A 432 -8.19 -3.74 -13.44
N GLY A 433 -7.19 -3.52 -14.31
CA GLY A 433 -6.34 -2.33 -14.27
C GLY A 433 -6.82 -1.34 -15.31
N ASP A 434 -7.40 -0.23 -14.87
CA ASP A 434 -8.08 0.72 -15.73
C ASP A 434 -7.35 2.08 -15.75
N CYS A 435 -7.34 2.73 -16.91
CA CYS A 435 -6.94 4.13 -17.03
C CYS A 435 -8.20 5.02 -16.94
N ILE A 436 -8.14 6.07 -16.13
CA ILE A 436 -9.19 7.09 -16.07
C ILE A 436 -8.57 8.42 -16.50
N ASP A 437 -9.06 8.97 -17.61
CA ASP A 437 -8.75 10.34 -18.02
C ASP A 437 -9.70 11.28 -17.27
N VAL A 438 -9.14 12.13 -16.40
CA VAL A 438 -9.85 13.09 -15.55
C VAL A 438 -9.49 14.49 -16.01
N THR A 439 -10.48 15.28 -16.41
CA THR A 439 -10.30 16.69 -16.71
C THR A 439 -10.70 17.51 -15.49
N LEU A 440 -9.74 18.23 -14.93
CA LEU A 440 -9.91 19.13 -13.80
C LEU A 440 -10.02 20.57 -14.26
N LEU A 441 -10.88 21.32 -13.60
CA LEU A 441 -11.08 22.76 -13.77
C LEU A 441 -10.84 23.48 -12.44
N ARG A 442 -10.13 24.60 -12.48
CA ARG A 442 -9.96 25.52 -11.34
C ARG A 442 -9.85 26.96 -11.82
N ASN A 443 -10.53 27.87 -11.15
CA ASN A 443 -10.30 29.30 -11.31
C ASN A 443 -8.98 29.70 -10.63
N ILE A 444 -8.07 30.32 -11.38
CA ILE A 444 -6.75 30.75 -10.89
C ILE A 444 -6.73 32.21 -10.42
N SER A 445 -7.86 32.91 -10.49
CA SER A 445 -7.99 34.30 -10.01
C SER A 445 -7.87 34.41 -8.49
N THR A 446 -8.16 33.33 -7.79
CA THR A 446 -8.15 33.24 -6.32
C THR A 446 -7.15 32.17 -5.88
N PRO A 447 -6.13 32.54 -5.08
CA PRO A 447 -5.26 31.53 -4.48
C PRO A 447 -6.09 30.67 -3.51
N GLU A 448 -5.71 29.41 -3.33
CA GLU A 448 -6.36 28.56 -2.33
C GLU A 448 -6.05 29.15 -0.95
N PRO A 449 -7.07 29.47 -0.14
CA PRO A 449 -6.82 30.02 1.17
C PRO A 449 -6.02 29.00 1.99
N PRO A 450 -4.91 29.40 2.62
CA PRO A 450 -4.16 28.53 3.52
C PRO A 450 -5.08 28.12 4.68
N GLY A 451 -5.47 26.85 4.73
CA GLY A 451 -6.51 26.40 5.65
C GLY A 451 -6.73 24.89 5.64
N PHE A 452 -7.54 24.43 6.59
CA PHE A 452 -7.83 23.04 6.98
C PHE A 452 -8.29 22.13 5.82
N SER A 453 -8.32 20.81 6.06
CA SER A 453 -9.09 19.87 5.20
C SER A 453 -10.60 20.12 5.27
N ILE A 454 -11.06 20.90 6.27
CA ILE A 454 -12.37 21.53 6.27
C ILE A 454 -12.35 22.60 5.18
N SER A 455 -12.96 22.29 4.05
CA SER A 455 -13.43 23.33 3.15
C SER A 455 -14.44 24.17 3.94
N SER A 456 -14.01 25.30 4.52
CA SER A 456 -14.90 26.25 5.16
C SER A 456 -15.72 26.93 4.06
N VAL A 457 -16.73 26.21 3.60
CA VAL A 457 -17.55 26.64 2.50
C VAL A 457 -18.62 27.56 3.06
N ILE A 458 -18.44 28.84 2.79
CA ILE A 458 -19.45 29.86 3.06
C ILE A 458 -20.22 30.08 1.78
N CYS A 459 -21.54 29.94 1.83
CA CYS A 459 -22.42 30.33 0.74
C CYS A 459 -22.28 31.85 0.50
N ASN A 460 -21.88 32.25 -0.70
CA ASN A 460 -21.72 33.66 -1.05
C ASN A 460 -23.05 34.44 -0.98
N SER A 461 -24.20 33.77 -1.12
CA SER A 461 -25.51 34.41 -1.14
C SER A 461 -26.11 34.64 0.26
N CYS A 462 -25.99 33.68 1.18
CA CYS A 462 -26.62 33.76 2.51
C CYS A 462 -25.63 33.71 3.68
N GLY A 463 -24.33 33.49 3.43
CA GLY A 463 -23.32 33.38 4.48
C GLY A 463 -23.36 32.08 5.29
N ALA A 464 -24.29 31.16 5.00
CA ALA A 464 -24.40 29.89 5.70
C ALA A 464 -23.23 28.95 5.34
N SER A 465 -22.81 28.14 6.31
CA SER A 465 -21.81 27.08 6.10
C SER A 465 -22.50 25.74 5.88
N PHE A 466 -22.02 24.99 4.91
CA PHE A 466 -22.51 23.66 4.56
C PHE A 466 -21.39 22.86 3.90
N ASP A 467 -21.56 21.53 3.80
CA ASP A 467 -20.61 20.68 3.09
C ASP A 467 -20.83 20.80 1.57
N ALA A 468 -20.15 21.75 0.95
CA ALA A 468 -20.35 21.95 -0.48
C ALA A 468 -19.73 20.86 -1.32
N VAL A 469 -18.76 20.08 -0.85
CA VAL A 469 -18.21 18.97 -1.64
C VAL A 469 -19.34 18.00 -2.03
N ARG A 470 -20.30 17.82 -1.12
CA ARG A 470 -21.41 16.86 -1.27
C ARG A 470 -22.70 17.46 -1.84
N GLN A 471 -22.85 18.78 -1.83
CA GLN A 471 -24.07 19.45 -2.26
C GLN A 471 -23.77 20.64 -3.15
N ARG A 472 -24.28 20.61 -4.38
CA ARG A 472 -24.16 21.70 -5.35
C ARG A 472 -24.95 22.96 -4.97
N TYR A 473 -26.09 22.78 -4.30
CA TYR A 473 -26.96 23.88 -3.89
C TYR A 473 -26.90 24.07 -2.38
N CYS A 474 -26.87 25.33 -1.95
CA CYS A 474 -26.94 25.64 -0.53
C CYS A 474 -28.27 25.14 0.06
N PRO A 475 -28.27 24.37 1.16
CA PRO A 475 -29.51 23.84 1.74
C PRO A 475 -30.41 24.93 2.37
N PHE A 476 -29.88 26.14 2.58
CA PHE A 476 -30.59 27.24 3.23
C PHE A 476 -31.22 28.22 2.23
N CYS A 477 -30.52 28.58 1.16
CA CYS A 477 -30.98 29.56 0.18
C CYS A 477 -31.10 29.02 -1.25
N HIS A 478 -30.75 27.75 -1.48
CA HIS A 478 -30.80 27.07 -2.78
C HIS A 478 -29.97 27.72 -3.90
N SER A 479 -29.08 28.66 -3.57
CA SER A 479 -28.12 29.20 -4.54
C SER A 479 -27.11 28.13 -4.92
N GLU A 480 -26.72 28.10 -6.19
CA GLU A 480 -25.63 27.25 -6.67
C GLU A 480 -24.29 27.68 -6.04
N TYR A 481 -23.47 26.70 -5.69
CA TYR A 481 -22.13 26.91 -5.17
C TYR A 481 -21.06 26.62 -6.21
N HIS A 482 -20.28 27.65 -6.53
CA HIS A 482 -19.18 27.59 -7.49
C HIS A 482 -17.89 27.12 -6.80
N MET A 483 -17.72 25.80 -6.69
CA MET A 483 -16.56 25.19 -6.05
C MET A 483 -15.25 25.44 -6.83
N GLU A 484 -15.33 25.66 -8.14
CA GLU A 484 -14.20 25.97 -9.02
C GLU A 484 -13.44 27.25 -8.62
N ASP A 485 -14.09 28.16 -7.89
CA ASP A 485 -13.49 29.41 -7.40
C ASP A 485 -12.64 29.20 -6.14
N LYS A 486 -12.80 28.05 -5.49
CA LYS A 486 -12.11 27.72 -4.23
C LYS A 486 -11.15 26.56 -4.40
N THR A 487 -11.47 25.60 -5.26
CA THR A 487 -10.67 24.40 -5.45
C THR A 487 -10.92 23.71 -6.79
N PHE A 488 -10.29 22.56 -7.03
CA PHE A 488 -10.46 21.79 -8.26
C PHE A 488 -11.83 21.08 -8.30
N ILE A 489 -12.45 21.09 -9.49
CA ILE A 489 -13.63 20.27 -9.80
C ILE A 489 -13.34 19.38 -11.01
N ILE A 490 -14.07 18.27 -11.15
CA ILE A 490 -14.02 17.39 -12.31
C ILE A 490 -14.99 17.90 -13.38
N GLU A 491 -14.45 18.33 -14.51
CA GLU A 491 -15.20 18.77 -15.69
C GLU A 491 -15.60 17.59 -16.59
N ASP A 492 -14.77 16.55 -16.69
CA ASP A 492 -15.03 15.36 -17.51
C ASP A 492 -14.26 14.16 -16.93
N MET A 493 -14.80 12.96 -17.09
CA MET A 493 -14.15 11.72 -16.65
C MET A 493 -14.44 10.58 -17.61
N LYS A 494 -13.38 9.98 -18.18
CA LYS A 494 -13.47 8.93 -19.19
C LYS A 494 -12.69 7.69 -18.80
N LEU A 495 -13.38 6.54 -18.79
CA LEU A 495 -12.77 5.23 -18.58
C LEU A 495 -12.13 4.71 -19.88
N ILE A 496 -10.81 4.60 -19.87
CA ILE A 496 -9.98 4.09 -20.96
C ILE A 496 -9.62 2.63 -20.62
N ARG A 497 -10.26 1.69 -21.32
CA ARG A 497 -10.00 0.24 -21.24
C ARG A 497 -9.44 -0.26 -22.56
#